data_AF-A0A5S9XHU9-F1
#
_entry.id   AF-A0A5S9XHU9-F1
#
_cell.length_a   1.000
_cell.length_b   1.000
_cell.length_c   1.000
_cell.angle_alpha   90.00
_cell.angle_beta   90.00
_cell.angle_gamma   90.00
#
_symmetry.space_group_name_H-M   'P 1'
#
loop_
_entity.id
_entity.type
_entity.pdbx_description
1 polymer ?
#
loop_
_entity_poly.entity_id
_entity_poly.type
_entity_poly.pdbx_seq_one_letter_code
_entity_poly.pdbx_strand_id
1 'polypeptide(L)'
;MGYEKFTWVIQNFTYLQYLQCSQSNIFVIGGCKWILKGYHDAKYLSLFLMVATSKTLPCGWRRHTRFRLTVVNQLSDELSQQREMEKWFDQKLFLSGYQMLLLTKLIAKKGGFLVNNEVKIVVEVDVLQVIGNLDVSEESLEVNQPMKRIKLNDDGASVKESIDVNGFLVLPSQVESAKRVFERHSDMALEFRAKN
;
A
#
# COMPACT_ATOMS: atom_id res chain seq x y z
N MET A 1 -13.09 -11.76 0.44
CA MET A 1 -11.65 -12.02 0.23
C MET A 1 -11.08 -12.49 1.56
N GLY A 2 -10.00 -13.26 1.55
CA GLY A 2 -9.35 -13.74 2.77
C GLY A 2 -8.20 -12.85 3.18
N TYR A 3 -7.47 -13.23 4.23
CA TYR A 3 -6.26 -12.54 4.65
C TYR A 3 -5.17 -12.60 3.59
N GLU A 4 -4.66 -11.44 3.18
CA GLU A 4 -3.38 -11.32 2.49
C GLU A 4 -2.29 -10.93 3.49
N LYS A 5 -1.04 -11.33 3.22
CA LYS A 5 0.08 -11.23 4.16
C LYS A 5 1.17 -10.30 3.64
N PHE A 6 1.68 -9.46 4.54
CA PHE A 6 2.93 -8.72 4.36
C PHE A 6 3.90 -9.01 5.50
N THR A 7 5.21 -9.06 5.20
CA THR A 7 6.26 -9.31 6.19
C THR A 7 7.23 -8.14 6.21
N TRP A 8 7.50 -7.62 7.40
CA TRP A 8 8.45 -6.55 7.65
C TRP A 8 9.55 -7.05 8.60
N VAL A 9 10.81 -6.87 8.20
CA VAL A 9 11.97 -7.17 9.05
C VAL A 9 12.58 -5.85 9.48
N ILE A 10 12.63 -5.62 10.79
CA ILE A 10 13.35 -4.51 11.39
C ILE A 10 14.78 -4.96 11.62
N GLN A 11 15.70 -4.42 10.86
CA GLN A 11 17.14 -4.71 11.00
C GLN A 11 17.78 -3.79 12.03
N ASN A 12 18.93 -4.20 12.55
CA ASN A 12 19.73 -3.41 13.47
C ASN A 12 18.95 -2.92 14.71
N PHE A 13 18.03 -3.75 15.22
CA PHE A 13 17.04 -3.34 16.23
C PHE A 13 17.67 -2.73 17.49
N THR A 14 18.79 -3.28 17.97
CA THR A 14 19.50 -2.74 19.14
C THR A 14 20.07 -1.34 18.89
N TYR A 15 20.51 -1.02 17.67
CA TYR A 15 20.98 0.32 17.31
C TYR A 15 19.81 1.31 17.15
N LEU A 16 18.64 0.80 16.78
CA LEU A 16 17.40 1.57 16.72
C LEU A 16 16.80 1.86 18.10
N GLN A 17 17.43 1.44 19.21
CA GLN A 17 16.97 1.82 20.56
C GLN A 17 16.94 3.35 20.78
N TYR A 18 17.72 4.11 20.01
CA TYR A 18 17.69 5.58 20.03
C TYR A 18 16.58 6.19 19.17
N LEU A 19 16.05 5.44 18.19
CA LEU A 19 14.96 5.86 17.30
C LEU A 19 13.64 5.28 17.78
N GLN A 20 12.78 6.13 18.33
CA GLN A 20 11.50 5.72 18.93
C GLN A 20 10.45 5.21 17.92
N CYS A 21 10.70 5.37 16.61
CA CYS A 21 9.75 5.02 15.55
C CYS A 21 10.48 4.48 14.32
N SER A 22 10.04 3.33 13.82
CA SER A 22 10.43 2.74 12.54
C SER A 22 9.20 2.49 11.68
N GLN A 23 9.36 2.49 10.36
CA GLN A 23 8.26 2.21 9.43
C GLN A 23 8.69 1.23 8.34
N SER A 24 7.76 0.42 7.87
CA SER A 24 7.95 -0.42 6.69
C SER A 24 7.91 0.38 5.40
N ASN A 25 8.30 -0.27 4.30
CA ASN A 25 7.88 0.19 2.98
C ASN A 25 6.36 0.15 2.84
N ILE A 26 5.83 0.92 1.89
CA ILE A 26 4.43 0.84 1.50
C ILE A 26 4.16 -0.52 0.85
N PHE A 27 3.07 -1.17 1.25
CA PHE A 27 2.59 -2.41 0.64
C PHE A 27 1.11 -2.27 0.26
N VAL A 28 0.65 -3.14 -0.64
CA VAL A 28 -0.72 -3.09 -1.17
C VAL A 28 -1.43 -4.39 -0.81
N ILE A 29 -2.60 -4.27 -0.16
CA ILE A 29 -3.51 -5.38 0.14
C ILE A 29 -4.94 -4.89 -0.05
N GLY A 30 -5.78 -5.67 -0.74
CA GLY A 30 -7.16 -5.30 -1.06
C GLY A 30 -7.27 -3.96 -1.82
N GLY A 31 -6.33 -3.70 -2.74
CA GLY A 31 -6.26 -2.45 -3.52
C GLY A 31 -5.95 -1.19 -2.70
N CYS A 32 -5.61 -1.33 -1.42
CA CYS A 32 -5.31 -0.23 -0.50
C CYS A 32 -3.82 -0.22 -0.15
N LYS A 33 -3.22 0.98 -0.05
CA LYS A 33 -1.81 1.16 0.33
C LYS A 33 -1.67 1.31 1.84
N TRP A 34 -0.81 0.48 2.42
CA TRP A 34 -0.60 0.36 3.86
C TRP A 34 0.86 0.59 4.23
N ILE A 35 1.09 1.03 5.47
CA ILE A 35 2.40 1.09 6.12
C ILE A 35 2.27 0.45 7.50
N LEU A 36 3.25 -0.35 7.91
CA LEU A 36 3.43 -0.73 9.31
C LEU A 36 4.33 0.28 10.00
N LYS A 37 3.94 0.66 11.21
CA LYS A 37 4.78 1.45 12.12
C LYS A 37 5.07 0.67 13.39
N GLY A 38 6.35 0.63 13.75
CA GLY A 38 6.84 0.08 15.00
C GLY A 38 7.33 1.20 15.90
N TYR A 39 6.77 1.26 17.09
CA TYR A 39 7.22 2.15 18.15
C TYR A 39 7.69 1.30 19.31
N HIS A 40 8.80 1.67 19.93
CA HIS A 40 9.19 1.06 21.19
C HIS A 40 9.45 2.15 22.22
N ASP A 41 9.01 1.88 23.43
CA ASP A 41 9.37 2.66 24.61
C ASP A 41 10.23 1.81 25.55
N ALA A 42 10.48 2.29 26.76
CA ALA A 42 11.28 1.56 27.74
C ALA A 42 10.70 0.19 28.14
N LYS A 43 9.42 -0.09 27.86
CA LYS A 43 8.71 -1.28 28.34
C LYS A 43 8.20 -2.16 27.21
N TYR A 44 7.75 -1.62 26.09
CA TYR A 44 7.03 -2.37 25.07
C TYR A 44 7.41 -1.99 23.65
N LEU A 45 7.33 -3.00 22.77
CA LEU A 45 7.16 -2.82 21.34
C LEU A 45 5.66 -2.73 21.02
N SER A 46 5.27 -1.67 20.33
CA SER A 46 3.93 -1.40 19.83
C SER A 46 3.94 -1.35 18.31
N LEU A 47 2.93 -1.95 17.69
CA LEU A 47 2.79 -2.04 16.24
C LEU A 47 1.47 -1.45 15.78
N PHE A 48 1.49 -0.72 14.67
CA PHE A 48 0.33 -0.07 14.09
C PHE A 48 0.28 -0.27 12.58
N LEU A 49 -0.92 -0.50 12.07
CA LEU A 49 -1.26 -0.46 10.66
C LEU A 49 -1.77 0.94 10.32
N MET A 50 -1.26 1.50 9.23
CA MET A 50 -1.58 2.85 8.75
C MET A 50 -2.03 2.82 7.29
N VAL A 51 -3.06 3.59 6.93
CA VAL A 51 -3.37 3.90 5.54
C VAL A 51 -2.33 4.89 5.01
N ALA A 52 -1.53 4.48 4.02
CA ALA A 52 -0.37 5.24 3.54
C ALA A 52 -0.76 6.55 2.84
N THR A 53 -1.89 6.52 2.12
CA THR A 53 -2.43 7.61 1.30
C THR A 53 -3.51 8.41 2.02
N SER A 54 -3.61 8.29 3.35
CA SER A 54 -4.69 8.89 4.15
C SER A 54 -4.88 10.40 3.92
N LYS A 55 -3.78 11.12 3.63
CA LYS A 55 -3.75 12.56 3.35
C LYS A 55 -4.16 12.93 1.92
N THR A 56 -4.02 12.00 0.96
CA THR A 56 -4.29 12.25 -0.46
C THR A 56 -5.63 11.69 -0.91
N LEU A 57 -6.24 10.81 -0.12
CA LEU A 57 -7.55 10.24 -0.42
C LEU A 57 -8.67 11.30 -0.34
N PRO A 58 -9.68 11.25 -1.24
CA PRO A 58 -10.79 12.20 -1.25
C PRO A 58 -11.61 12.20 0.04
N CYS A 59 -12.32 13.32 0.30
CA CYS A 59 -13.15 13.43 1.48
C CYS A 59 -14.20 12.29 1.59
N GLY A 60 -14.38 11.77 2.80
CA GLY A 60 -15.32 10.68 3.07
C GLY A 60 -14.81 9.26 2.77
N TRP A 61 -13.53 9.09 2.41
CA TRP A 61 -12.94 7.77 2.26
C TRP A 61 -12.99 6.97 3.56
N ARG A 62 -13.29 5.66 3.45
CA ARG A 62 -13.22 4.74 4.59
C ARG A 62 -12.74 3.36 4.15
N ARG A 63 -12.05 2.63 5.04
CA ARG A 63 -11.63 1.23 4.85
C ARG A 63 -12.07 0.42 6.05
N HIS A 64 -12.94 -0.56 5.85
CA HIS A 64 -13.26 -1.55 6.86
C HIS A 64 -12.30 -2.71 6.71
N THR A 65 -11.51 -2.97 7.74
CA THR A 65 -10.49 -4.01 7.67
C THR A 65 -10.45 -4.81 8.95
N ARG A 66 -10.24 -6.11 8.81
CA ARG A 66 -9.80 -6.96 9.89
C ARG A 66 -8.34 -7.28 9.66
N PHE A 67 -7.48 -7.07 10.66
CA PHE A 67 -6.05 -7.29 10.50
C PHE A 67 -5.45 -7.94 11.74
N ARG A 68 -4.44 -8.77 11.51
CA ARG A 68 -3.68 -9.49 12.53
C ARG A 68 -2.22 -9.09 12.46
N LEU A 69 -1.71 -8.61 13.58
CA LEU A 69 -0.29 -8.27 13.77
C LEU A 69 0.37 -9.40 14.54
N THR A 70 1.53 -9.84 14.06
CA THR A 70 2.32 -10.90 14.68
C THR A 70 3.78 -10.47 14.82
N VAL A 71 4.30 -10.48 16.05
CA VAL A 71 5.74 -10.48 16.30
C VAL A 71 6.20 -11.93 16.26
N VAL A 72 6.98 -12.28 15.24
CA VAL A 72 7.37 -13.66 14.98
C VAL A 72 8.47 -14.08 15.96
N ASN A 73 8.26 -15.22 16.61
CA ASN A 73 9.34 -15.92 17.27
C ASN A 73 10.05 -16.79 16.23
N GLN A 74 11.29 -16.45 15.93
CA GLN A 74 12.06 -17.03 14.83
C GLN A 74 12.66 -18.41 15.18
N LEU A 75 12.50 -18.88 16.42
CA LEU A 75 12.91 -20.21 16.86
C LEU A 75 11.75 -21.20 16.93
N SER A 76 10.52 -20.73 17.18
CA SER A 76 9.32 -21.55 17.23
C SER A 76 8.09 -20.70 16.92
N ASP A 77 7.38 -21.02 15.84
CA ASP A 77 6.20 -20.29 15.41
C ASP A 77 5.11 -20.24 16.48
N GLU A 78 4.97 -21.30 17.28
CA GLU A 78 3.98 -21.40 18.39
C GLU A 78 4.20 -20.35 19.48
N LEU A 79 5.44 -19.88 19.65
CA LEU A 79 5.79 -18.85 20.63
C LEU A 79 5.56 -17.42 20.10
N SER A 80 5.22 -17.26 18.82
CA SER A 80 4.92 -15.97 18.21
C SER A 80 3.78 -15.26 18.93
N GLN A 81 3.82 -13.94 18.96
CA GLN A 81 2.85 -13.13 19.69
C GLN A 81 1.96 -12.39 18.71
N GLN A 82 0.69 -12.75 18.69
CA GLN A 82 -0.30 -12.23 17.75
C GLN A 82 -1.45 -11.50 18.44
N ARG A 83 -1.97 -10.47 17.75
CA ARG A 83 -3.17 -9.71 18.12
C ARG A 83 -3.96 -9.39 16.86
N GLU A 84 -5.27 -9.48 16.94
CA GLU A 84 -6.19 -9.19 15.82
C GLU A 84 -7.13 -8.04 16.21
N MET A 85 -7.43 -7.17 15.25
CA MET A 85 -8.39 -6.09 15.37
C MET A 85 -9.25 -6.01 14.12
N GLU A 86 -10.52 -5.68 14.30
CA GLU A 86 -11.37 -5.16 13.22
C GLU A 86 -11.58 -3.67 13.41
N LYS A 87 -11.37 -2.89 12.34
CA LYS A 87 -11.36 -1.44 12.41
C LYS A 87 -11.83 -0.77 11.13
N TRP A 88 -12.54 0.33 11.31
CA TRP A 88 -12.74 1.33 10.27
C TRP A 88 -11.61 2.36 10.32
N PHE A 89 -10.91 2.49 9.20
CA PHE A 89 -9.96 3.56 8.94
C PHE A 89 -10.63 4.67 8.15
N ASP A 90 -10.34 5.92 8.52
CA ASP A 90 -10.81 7.13 7.85
C ASP A 90 -9.83 8.29 8.07
N GLN A 91 -10.23 9.50 7.65
CA GLN A 91 -9.41 10.72 7.77
C GLN A 91 -9.03 11.07 9.21
N LYS A 92 -9.87 10.73 10.19
CA LYS A 92 -9.62 11.00 11.61
C LYS A 92 -8.84 9.86 12.25
N LEU A 93 -9.07 8.62 11.80
CA LEU A 93 -8.49 7.42 12.36
C LEU A 93 -7.80 6.57 11.27
N PHE A 94 -6.72 7.11 10.72
CA PHE A 94 -5.95 6.45 9.66
C PHE A 94 -4.84 5.51 10.18
N LEU A 95 -4.69 5.37 11.49
CA LEU A 95 -3.67 4.58 12.18
C LEU A 95 -4.31 3.81 13.33
N SER A 96 -4.05 2.51 13.44
CA SER A 96 -4.57 1.68 14.53
C SER A 96 -3.66 0.48 14.80
N GLY A 97 -3.64 0.00 16.05
CA GLY A 97 -2.67 -0.99 16.47
C GLY A 97 -2.71 -1.32 17.95
N TYR A 98 -1.67 -2.02 18.42
CA TYR A 98 -1.55 -2.52 19.78
C TYR A 98 -0.13 -2.38 20.33
N GLN A 99 -0.06 -2.33 21.65
CA GLN A 99 1.13 -2.75 22.38
C GLN A 99 1.27 -4.27 22.29
N MET A 100 2.34 -4.75 21.67
CA MET A 100 2.47 -6.15 21.26
C MET A 100 3.26 -7.00 22.23
N LEU A 101 4.46 -6.55 22.62
CA LEU A 101 5.42 -7.39 23.33
C LEU A 101 6.26 -6.57 24.30
N LEU A 102 6.50 -7.11 25.50
CA LEU A 102 7.46 -6.55 26.44
C LEU A 102 8.85 -6.49 25.80
N LEU A 103 9.53 -5.35 25.92
CA LEU A 103 10.87 -5.16 25.39
C LEU A 103 11.86 -6.16 26.00
N THR A 104 11.72 -6.46 27.30
CA THR A 104 12.53 -7.48 27.99
C THR A 104 12.38 -8.87 27.40
N LYS A 105 11.17 -9.26 26.97
CA LYS A 105 10.90 -10.54 26.30
C LYS A 105 11.42 -10.51 24.86
N LEU A 106 11.31 -9.37 24.18
CA LEU A 106 11.79 -9.19 22.80
C LEU A 106 13.31 -9.37 22.71
N ILE A 107 14.09 -8.73 23.60
CA ILE A 107 15.55 -8.71 23.55
C ILE A 107 16.23 -9.86 24.31
N ALA A 108 15.45 -10.75 24.93
CA ALA A 108 16.00 -11.87 25.67
C ALA A 108 16.86 -12.76 24.75
N LYS A 109 18.12 -13.02 25.14
CA LYS A 109 19.12 -13.73 24.31
C LYS A 109 18.65 -15.12 23.82
N LYS A 110 17.80 -15.79 24.58
CA LYS A 110 17.19 -17.09 24.23
C LYS A 110 15.68 -17.00 24.00
N GLY A 111 15.13 -15.79 23.85
CA GLY A 111 13.70 -15.54 23.70
C GLY A 111 13.17 -15.82 22.29
N GLY A 112 14.04 -15.78 21.27
CA GLY A 112 13.71 -16.14 19.89
C GLY A 112 13.04 -15.06 19.04
N PHE A 113 12.65 -13.92 19.61
CA PHE A 113 12.06 -12.82 18.83
C PHE A 113 13.10 -11.95 18.12
N LEU A 114 14.21 -11.67 18.79
CA LEU A 114 15.38 -10.97 18.23
C LEU A 114 16.45 -12.01 17.85
N VAL A 115 16.66 -12.20 16.55
CA VAL A 115 17.67 -13.12 16.00
C VAL A 115 18.49 -12.36 14.98
N ASN A 116 19.83 -12.47 15.04
CA ASN A 116 20.75 -11.72 14.16
C ASN A 116 20.52 -10.19 14.17
N ASN A 117 20.10 -9.65 15.32
CA ASN A 117 19.70 -8.25 15.47
C ASN A 117 18.50 -7.81 14.60
N GLU A 118 17.69 -8.78 14.18
CA GLU A 118 16.49 -8.57 13.38
C GLU A 118 15.23 -8.98 14.15
N VAL A 119 14.19 -8.16 14.06
CA VAL A 119 12.84 -8.48 14.54
C VAL A 119 11.92 -8.65 13.34
N LYS A 120 11.32 -9.83 13.21
CA LYS A 120 10.41 -10.15 12.12
C LYS A 120 8.96 -9.92 12.55
N ILE A 121 8.25 -9.11 11.76
CA ILE A 121 6.86 -8.76 11.96
C ILE A 121 6.08 -9.25 10.74
N VAL A 122 4.93 -9.86 10.99
CA VAL A 122 3.97 -10.23 9.96
C VAL A 122 2.68 -9.48 10.23
N VAL A 123 2.09 -8.93 9.16
CA VAL A 123 0.72 -8.44 9.19
C VAL A 123 -0.10 -9.21 8.16
N GLU A 124 -1.29 -9.60 8.58
CA GLU A 124 -2.31 -10.16 7.72
C GLU A 124 -3.48 -9.18 7.70
N VAL A 125 -3.95 -8.80 6.51
CA VAL A 125 -5.01 -7.81 6.34
C VAL A 125 -6.10 -8.41 5.46
N ASP A 126 -7.34 -8.28 5.90
CA ASP A 126 -8.55 -8.62 5.19
C ASP A 126 -9.36 -7.31 5.03
N VAL A 127 -9.46 -6.82 3.80
CA VAL A 127 -10.20 -5.60 3.49
C VAL A 127 -11.66 -5.98 3.21
N LEU A 128 -12.48 -5.81 4.23
CA LEU A 128 -13.89 -6.21 4.24
C LEU A 128 -14.76 -5.27 3.40
N GLN A 129 -14.46 -3.96 3.43
CA GLN A 129 -15.22 -2.95 2.70
C GLN A 129 -14.37 -1.71 2.40
N VAL A 130 -14.60 -1.11 1.23
CA VAL A 130 -13.96 0.13 0.79
C VAL A 130 -15.04 1.14 0.43
N ILE A 131 -14.94 2.35 0.98
CA ILE A 131 -15.76 3.51 0.60
C ILE A 131 -14.84 4.56 -0.03
N GLY A 132 -15.16 5.00 -1.25
CA GLY A 132 -14.31 5.86 -2.08
C GLY A 132 -13.37 5.06 -3.00
N ASN A 133 -12.43 5.75 -3.65
CA ASN A 133 -11.54 5.15 -4.64
C ASN A 133 -10.48 4.25 -3.98
N LEU A 134 -10.09 3.15 -4.65
CA LEU A 134 -8.92 2.35 -4.30
C LEU A 134 -7.62 3.11 -4.58
N ASP A 135 -6.54 2.71 -3.91
CA ASP A 135 -5.20 3.31 -4.10
C ASP A 135 -4.48 2.77 -5.34
N VAL A 136 -4.94 1.62 -5.82
CA VAL A 136 -4.39 0.85 -6.93
C VAL A 136 -5.57 0.38 -7.77
N SER A 137 -5.63 0.83 -9.02
CA SER A 137 -6.61 0.35 -10.01
C SER A 137 -6.18 -1.03 -10.53
N GLU A 138 -7.13 -1.89 -10.89
CA GLU A 138 -6.85 -3.22 -11.46
C GLU A 138 -5.91 -3.16 -12.69
N GLU A 139 -5.92 -2.08 -13.45
CA GLU A 139 -5.00 -1.85 -14.60
C GLU A 139 -3.51 -1.83 -14.23
N SER A 140 -3.16 -1.53 -12.97
CA SER A 140 -1.76 -1.47 -12.54
C SER A 140 -1.18 -2.81 -12.07
N LEU A 141 -2.01 -3.85 -11.98
CA LEU A 141 -1.58 -5.21 -11.60
C LEU A 141 -1.05 -6.02 -12.80
N GLU A 142 -1.32 -5.59 -14.04
CA GLU A 142 -0.86 -6.29 -15.26
C GLU A 142 0.56 -5.92 -15.71
N VAL A 143 1.21 -4.93 -15.10
CA VAL A 143 2.52 -4.42 -15.55
C VAL A 143 3.70 -5.34 -15.19
N ASN A 144 3.47 -6.41 -14.41
CA ASN A 144 4.54 -7.35 -14.01
C ASN A 144 4.63 -8.64 -14.86
N GLN A 145 3.91 -8.74 -15.99
CA GLN A 145 4.25 -9.77 -16.98
C GLN A 145 5.46 -9.30 -17.79
N PRO A 146 6.52 -10.13 -17.94
CA PRO A 146 7.64 -9.78 -18.80
C PRO A 146 7.09 -9.58 -20.20
N MET A 147 7.27 -8.39 -20.77
CA MET A 147 6.95 -8.07 -22.15
C MET A 147 7.45 -9.22 -23.03
N LYS A 148 6.52 -10.02 -23.57
CA LYS A 148 6.87 -11.00 -24.60
C LYS A 148 7.55 -10.21 -25.71
N ARG A 149 8.84 -10.47 -25.94
CA ARG A 149 9.58 -10.05 -27.13
C ARG A 149 8.73 -10.40 -28.34
N ILE A 150 8.06 -9.41 -28.90
CA ILE A 150 7.47 -9.52 -30.23
C ILE A 150 8.66 -9.41 -31.19
N LYS A 151 8.79 -10.45 -32.03
CA LYS A 151 9.83 -10.54 -33.05
C LYS A 151 9.75 -9.30 -33.96
N LEU A 152 10.90 -8.65 -34.17
CA LEU A 152 11.04 -7.60 -35.18
C LEU A 152 10.79 -8.20 -36.56
N ASN A 153 9.96 -7.51 -37.35
CA ASN A 153 10.03 -7.52 -38.80
C ASN A 153 10.26 -6.06 -39.28
N ASP A 154 10.79 -5.92 -40.49
CA ASP A 154 11.84 -4.98 -40.93
C ASP A 154 11.45 -3.51 -41.22
N ASP A 155 10.22 -3.02 -41.00
CA ASP A 155 9.83 -1.68 -41.52
C ASP A 155 9.33 -0.64 -40.48
N GLY A 156 9.69 -0.77 -39.21
CA GLY A 156 9.89 0.38 -38.31
C GLY A 156 8.76 1.39 -38.03
N ALA A 157 7.51 1.18 -38.46
CA ALA A 157 6.40 2.11 -38.22
C ALA A 157 5.25 1.45 -37.43
N SER A 158 5.11 1.81 -36.16
CA SER A 158 3.94 1.48 -35.34
C SER A 158 2.89 2.57 -35.50
N VAL A 159 1.86 2.34 -36.31
CA VAL A 159 0.68 3.22 -36.32
C VAL A 159 -0.19 2.80 -35.14
N LYS A 160 -0.09 3.57 -34.04
CA LYS A 160 -1.11 3.53 -32.98
C LYS A 160 -2.36 4.19 -33.52
N GLU A 161 -3.42 3.41 -33.70
CA GLU A 161 -4.74 3.91 -34.07
C GLU A 161 -5.22 4.87 -32.98
N SER A 162 -5.34 6.15 -33.31
CA SER A 162 -5.78 7.23 -32.41
C SER A 162 -6.96 7.95 -33.03
N ILE A 163 -7.85 8.43 -32.17
CA ILE A 163 -9.12 9.08 -32.53
C ILE A 163 -9.03 10.54 -32.09
N ASP A 164 -9.30 11.46 -33.01
CA ASP A 164 -9.37 12.89 -32.67
C ASP A 164 -10.65 13.20 -31.89
N VAL A 165 -10.49 13.84 -30.74
CA VAL A 165 -11.59 14.36 -29.90
C VAL A 165 -11.30 15.82 -29.62
N ASN A 166 -12.03 16.73 -30.27
CA ASN A 166 -11.91 18.18 -30.14
C ASN A 166 -10.48 18.72 -30.39
N GLY A 167 -9.72 18.12 -31.33
CA GLY A 167 -8.34 18.52 -31.65
C GLY A 167 -7.25 17.80 -30.82
N PHE A 168 -7.63 16.80 -30.02
CA PHE A 168 -6.71 15.95 -29.29
C PHE A 168 -6.75 14.51 -29.80
N LEU A 169 -5.58 13.94 -30.09
CA LEU A 169 -5.47 12.51 -30.44
C LEU A 169 -5.55 11.65 -29.17
N VAL A 170 -6.61 10.86 -29.07
CA VAL A 170 -6.93 10.03 -27.90
C VAL A 170 -7.06 8.56 -28.32
N LEU A 171 -6.69 7.63 -27.44
CA LEU A 171 -6.88 6.19 -27.71
C LEU A 171 -8.38 5.85 -27.70
N PRO A 172 -8.84 4.86 -28.50
CA PRO A 172 -10.25 4.47 -28.55
C PRO A 172 -10.87 4.17 -27.18
N SER A 173 -10.12 3.54 -26.28
CA SER A 173 -10.56 3.21 -24.92
C SER A 173 -10.79 4.43 -24.01
N GLN A 174 -10.30 5.60 -24.40
CA GLN A 174 -10.30 6.81 -23.57
C GLN A 174 -11.26 7.91 -24.10
N VAL A 175 -11.95 7.66 -25.21
CA VAL A 175 -12.83 8.65 -25.87
C VAL A 175 -13.97 9.12 -24.96
N GLU A 176 -14.65 8.21 -24.26
CA GLU A 176 -15.78 8.57 -23.38
C GLU A 176 -15.35 9.29 -22.10
N SER A 177 -14.10 9.08 -21.67
CA SER A 177 -13.50 9.85 -20.58
C SER A 177 -13.15 11.26 -21.06
N ALA A 178 -12.56 11.39 -22.25
CA ALA A 178 -12.22 12.68 -22.85
C ALA A 178 -13.46 13.54 -23.12
N LYS A 179 -14.53 12.97 -23.68
CA LYS A 179 -15.80 13.68 -23.91
C LYS A 179 -16.38 14.27 -22.62
N ARG A 180 -16.43 13.49 -21.54
CA ARG A 180 -16.94 13.95 -20.24
C ARG A 180 -16.12 15.09 -19.64
N VAL A 181 -14.82 15.13 -19.90
CA VAL A 181 -13.95 16.23 -19.48
C VAL A 181 -14.28 17.50 -20.26
N PHE A 182 -14.42 17.41 -21.58
CA PHE A 182 -14.76 18.57 -22.42
C PHE A 182 -16.18 19.10 -22.20
N GLU A 183 -17.14 18.24 -21.85
CA GLU A 183 -18.49 18.67 -21.47
C GLU A 183 -18.50 19.45 -20.15
N ARG A 184 -17.67 19.03 -19.18
CA ARG A 184 -17.60 19.65 -17.86
C ARG A 184 -16.79 20.94 -17.84
N HIS A 185 -15.85 21.06 -18.77
CA HIS A 185 -14.88 22.15 -18.85
C HIS A 185 -14.68 22.53 -20.32
N SER A 186 -15.69 23.18 -20.89
CA SER A 186 -15.68 23.60 -22.30
C SER A 186 -14.59 24.63 -22.63
N ASP A 187 -14.04 25.30 -21.61
CA ASP A 187 -12.92 26.23 -21.66
C ASP A 187 -11.55 25.55 -21.88
N MET A 188 -11.38 24.29 -21.47
CA MET A 188 -10.12 23.54 -21.70
C MET A 188 -9.81 23.33 -23.18
N ALA A 189 -10.83 23.26 -24.05
CA ALA A 189 -10.64 23.15 -25.50
C ALA A 189 -10.37 24.51 -26.18
N LEU A 190 -10.63 25.63 -25.49
CA LEU A 190 -10.50 26.96 -26.07
C LEU A 190 -9.04 27.46 -26.05
N GLU A 191 -8.22 27.08 -25.06
CA GLU A 191 -6.81 27.50 -24.98
C GLU A 191 -5.92 26.88 -26.07
N PHE A 192 -6.33 25.73 -26.64
CA PHE A 192 -5.55 25.03 -27.68
C PHE A 192 -5.94 25.39 -29.11
N ARG A 193 -6.96 26.22 -29.32
CA ARG A 193 -7.33 26.72 -30.67
C ARG A 193 -6.47 27.90 -31.16
N ALA A 194 -5.33 28.18 -30.53
CA ALA A 194 -4.43 29.24 -30.96
C ALA A 194 -3.31 28.71 -31.87
N LYS A 195 -3.48 29.00 -33.17
CA LYS A 195 -2.51 29.09 -34.27
C LYS A 195 -2.17 27.80 -35.06
N ASN A 196 -2.82 27.70 -36.22
CA ASN A 196 -2.14 27.38 -37.49
C ASN A 196 -0.98 28.34 -37.75
#